data_AF-A0AB38JHV3-F1
#
_entry.id   AF-A0AB38JHV3-F1
#
_cell.length_a   1.000
_cell.length_b   1.000
_cell.length_c   1.000
_cell.angle_alpha   90.00
_cell.angle_beta   90.00
_cell.angle_gamma   90.00
#
_symmetry.space_group_name_H-M   'P 1'
#
loop_
_entity.id
_entity.type
_entity.pdbx_description
1 polymer ?
#
loop_
_entity_poly.entity_id
_entity_poly.type
_entity_poly.pdbx_seq_one_letter_code
_entity_poly.pdbx_strand_id
1 'polypeptide(L)'
;MSKKIDAAHRALVAALDKHAGLVGDKSSKPSKVARAASELRAATKAYSALVSARTGTSSPFADLADPRLDQPTIASLRAERDAIAARLAKHEALAAESGDQALAG
;
A
#
# COMPACT_ATOMS: atom_id res chain seq x y z
N MET A 1 15.87 -8.59 -6.46
CA MET A 1 15.00 -7.50 -5.97
C MET A 1 15.08 -6.22 -6.80
N SER A 2 16.26 -5.73 -7.22
CA SER A 2 16.34 -4.49 -8.03
C SER A 2 15.48 -4.53 -9.30
N LYS A 3 15.53 -5.60 -10.11
CA LYS A 3 14.67 -5.78 -11.30
C LYS A 3 13.16 -5.61 -11.02
N LYS A 4 12.69 -6.01 -9.82
CA LYS A 4 11.28 -5.86 -9.42
C LYS A 4 10.96 -4.40 -9.08
N ILE A 5 11.87 -3.71 -8.40
CA ILE A 5 11.76 -2.28 -8.11
C ILE A 5 11.76 -1.48 -9.42
N ASP A 6 12.66 -1.80 -10.36
CA ASP A 6 12.74 -1.13 -11.66
C ASP A 6 11.46 -1.33 -12.49
N ALA A 7 10.89 -2.53 -12.45
CA ALA A 7 9.61 -2.81 -13.10
C ALA A 7 8.45 -2.04 -12.45
N ALA A 8 8.39 -2.00 -11.11
CA ALA A 8 7.38 -1.24 -10.39
C ALA A 8 7.53 0.28 -10.60
N HIS A 9 8.76 0.78 -10.70
CA HIS A 9 9.03 2.17 -11.03
C HIS A 9 8.50 2.52 -12.43
N ARG A 10 8.79 1.70 -13.45
CA ARG A 10 8.24 1.91 -14.81
C ARG A 10 6.71 1.89 -14.81
N ALA A 11 6.10 0.97 -14.07
CA ALA A 11 4.65 0.90 -13.95
C ALA A 11 4.06 2.15 -13.26
N LEU A 12 4.73 2.67 -12.23
CA LEU A 12 4.34 3.91 -11.56
C LEU A 12 4.42 5.12 -12.51
N VAL A 13 5.51 5.26 -13.27
CA VAL A 13 5.66 6.33 -14.27
C VAL A 13 4.55 6.25 -15.33
N ALA A 14 4.30 5.07 -15.88
CA ALA A 14 3.24 4.88 -16.87
C ALA A 14 1.84 5.24 -16.32
N ALA A 15 1.57 4.93 -15.05
CA ALA A 15 0.31 5.29 -14.41
C ALA A 15 0.19 6.80 -14.15
N LEU A 16 1.29 7.47 -13.80
CA LEU A 16 1.36 8.93 -13.66
C LEU A 16 1.07 9.61 -15.00
N ASP A 17 1.75 9.20 -16.07
CA ASP A 17 1.59 9.77 -17.41
C ASP A 17 0.16 9.61 -17.91
N LYS A 18 -0.42 8.41 -17.74
CA LYS A 18 -1.81 8.14 -18.11
C LYS A 18 -2.79 9.01 -17.34
N HIS A 19 -2.63 9.14 -16.03
CA HIS A 19 -3.51 9.97 -15.21
C HIS A 19 -3.38 11.46 -15.58
N ALA A 20 -2.16 11.97 -15.73
CA ALA A 20 -1.90 13.34 -16.14
C ALA A 20 -2.51 13.65 -17.51
N GLY A 21 -2.35 12.75 -18.49
CA GLY A 21 -2.94 12.91 -19.81
C GLY A 21 -4.48 12.98 -19.78
N LEU A 22 -5.13 12.12 -19.00
CA LEU A 22 -6.59 12.13 -18.88
C LEU A 22 -7.14 13.32 -18.08
N VAL A 23 -6.39 13.83 -17.10
CA VAL A 23 -6.80 15.03 -16.34
C VAL A 23 -6.58 16.30 -17.16
N GLY A 24 -5.51 16.36 -17.95
CA GLY A 24 -5.22 17.49 -18.83
C GLY A 24 -6.14 17.58 -20.05
N ASP A 25 -6.73 16.47 -20.47
CA ASP A 25 -7.69 16.41 -21.56
C ASP A 25 -9.12 16.72 -21.08
N LYS A 26 -9.62 17.91 -21.45
CA LYS A 26 -10.98 18.36 -21.10
C LYS A 26 -12.10 17.48 -21.67
N SER A 27 -11.82 16.67 -22.69
CA SER A 27 -12.80 15.77 -23.31
C SER A 27 -12.89 14.41 -22.61
N SER A 28 -11.97 14.11 -21.68
CA SER A 28 -11.91 12.85 -20.98
C SER A 28 -13.09 12.67 -20.02
N LYS A 29 -13.71 11.48 -20.06
CA LYS A 29 -14.84 11.13 -19.19
C LYS A 29 -14.39 11.04 -17.72
N PRO A 30 -15.14 11.59 -16.75
CA PRO A 30 -14.78 11.52 -15.32
C PRO A 30 -14.52 10.10 -14.81
N SER A 31 -15.26 9.11 -15.31
CA SER A 31 -15.07 7.70 -14.97
C SER A 31 -13.71 7.14 -15.42
N LYS A 32 -13.17 7.60 -16.57
CA LYS A 32 -11.82 7.22 -17.03
C LYS A 32 -10.75 7.83 -16.15
N VAL A 33 -10.92 9.10 -15.77
CA VAL A 33 -10.02 9.80 -14.84
C VAL A 33 -9.99 9.09 -13.50
N ALA A 34 -11.17 8.77 -12.93
CA ALA A 34 -11.28 8.05 -11.66
C ALA A 34 -10.61 6.67 -11.70
N ARG A 35 -10.78 5.93 -12.81
CA ARG A 35 -10.11 4.64 -13.01
C ARG A 35 -8.59 4.80 -13.08
N ALA A 36 -8.08 5.75 -13.86
CA ALA A 36 -6.64 6.03 -13.94
C ALA A 36 -6.08 6.46 -12.58
N ALA A 37 -6.83 7.21 -11.78
CA ALA A 37 -6.44 7.57 -10.42
C ALA A 37 -6.36 6.34 -9.50
N SER A 38 -7.24 5.36 -9.68
CA SER A 38 -7.17 4.08 -8.94
C SER A 38 -5.93 3.27 -9.33
N GLU A 39 -5.66 3.16 -10.64
CA GLU A 39 -4.47 2.49 -11.17
C GLU A 39 -3.17 3.14 -10.68
N LEU A 40 -3.12 4.48 -10.66
CA LEU A 40 -2.00 5.23 -10.09
C LEU A 40 -1.79 4.89 -8.61
N ARG A 41 -2.85 4.92 -7.80
CA ARG A 41 -2.74 4.55 -6.37
C ARG A 41 -2.22 3.13 -6.18
N ALA A 42 -2.65 2.17 -7.00
CA ALA A 42 -2.17 0.79 -6.94
C ALA A 42 -0.67 0.68 -7.26
N ALA A 43 -0.21 1.36 -8.32
CA ALA A 43 1.20 1.38 -8.70
C ALA A 43 2.08 2.05 -7.63
N THR A 44 1.61 3.15 -7.03
CA THR A 44 2.28 3.83 -5.90
C THR A 44 2.46 2.87 -4.73
N LYS A 45 1.40 2.16 -4.31
CA LYS A 45 1.47 1.18 -3.22
C LYS A 45 2.48 0.07 -3.51
N ALA A 46 2.45 -0.48 -4.72
CA ALA A 46 3.35 -1.57 -5.12
C ALA A 46 4.82 -1.15 -5.11
N TYR A 47 5.15 0.01 -5.69
CA TYR A 47 6.51 0.54 -5.68
C TYR A 47 7.00 0.80 -4.25
N SER A 48 6.17 1.45 -3.43
CA SER A 48 6.51 1.78 -2.05
C SER A 48 6.78 0.56 -1.20
N ALA A 49 5.95 -0.48 -1.33
CA ALA A 49 6.14 -1.73 -0.59
C ALA A 49 7.48 -2.39 -0.93
N LEU A 50 7.88 -2.39 -2.21
CA LEU A 50 9.15 -2.94 -2.65
C LEU A 50 10.35 -2.12 -2.15
N VAL A 51 10.24 -0.79 -2.16
CA VAL A 51 11.29 0.09 -1.63
C VAL A 51 11.44 -0.11 -0.13
N SER A 52 10.34 -0.10 0.63
CA SER A 52 10.35 -0.32 2.07
C SER A 52 10.91 -1.70 2.43
N ALA A 53 10.51 -2.76 1.72
CA ALA A 53 11.06 -4.10 1.94
C ALA A 53 12.57 -4.18 1.64
N ARG A 54 13.09 -3.35 0.73
CA ARG A 54 14.52 -3.34 0.36
C ARG A 54 15.37 -2.51 1.31
N THR A 55 14.85 -1.39 1.80
CA THR A 55 15.61 -0.36 2.51
C THR A 55 15.37 -0.37 4.02
N GLY A 56 14.29 -1.01 4.47
CA GLY A 56 13.81 -0.92 5.85
C GLY A 56 13.19 0.44 6.19
N THR A 57 13.13 1.39 5.25
CA THR A 57 12.53 2.70 5.48
C THR A 57 11.04 2.69 5.18
N SER A 58 10.29 3.57 5.85
CA SER A 58 8.86 3.77 5.56
C SER A 58 8.63 4.16 4.09
N SER A 59 7.38 4.00 3.65
CA SER A 59 6.96 4.39 2.30
C SER A 59 7.36 5.85 2.02
N PRO A 60 7.91 6.16 0.83
CA PRO A 60 8.24 7.53 0.45
C PRO A 60 7.00 8.44 0.26
N PHE A 61 5.79 7.89 0.41
CA PHE A 61 4.53 8.63 0.33
C PHE A 61 3.74 8.58 1.65
N ALA A 62 4.39 8.22 2.77
CA ALA A 62 3.72 8.03 4.05
C ALA A 62 3.14 9.32 4.67
N ASP A 63 3.64 10.47 4.23
CA ASP A 63 3.24 11.83 4.61
C ASP A 63 2.10 12.39 3.74
N LEU A 64 1.78 11.75 2.61
CA LEU A 64 0.65 12.16 1.77
C LEU A 64 -0.67 11.72 2.41
N ALA A 65 -1.33 12.65 3.10
CA ALA A 65 -2.68 12.47 3.62
C ALA A 65 -3.71 12.48 2.46
N ASP A 66 -4.74 11.62 2.52
CA ASP A 66 -5.90 11.76 1.63
C ASP A 66 -6.67 13.01 2.08
N PRO A 67 -6.81 14.04 1.24
CA PRO A 67 -7.47 15.29 1.62
C PRO A 67 -8.95 15.12 1.98
N ARG A 68 -9.55 13.95 1.69
CA ARG A 68 -10.93 13.61 2.06
C ARG A 68 -11.05 13.01 3.47
N LEU A 69 -9.93 12.69 4.12
CA LEU A 69 -9.90 12.14 5.47
C LEU A 69 -9.32 13.17 6.43
N ASP A 70 -10.08 13.51 7.46
CA ASP A 70 -9.58 14.32 8.57
C ASP A 70 -8.64 13.51 9.48
N GLN A 71 -7.77 14.20 10.21
CA GLN A 71 -6.78 13.56 11.09
C GLN A 71 -7.39 12.64 12.15
N PRO A 72 -8.53 12.98 12.80
CA PRO A 72 -9.21 12.08 13.71
C PRO A 72 -9.57 10.73 13.07
N THR A 73 -10.13 10.75 11.86
CA THR A 73 -10.48 9.51 11.14
C THR A 73 -9.23 8.71 10.77
N ILE A 74 -8.16 9.37 10.31
CA ILE A 74 -6.89 8.69 10.00
C ILE A 74 -6.32 8.01 11.25
N ALA A 75 -6.41 8.66 12.42
CA ALA A 75 -5.96 8.10 13.68
C ALA A 75 -6.78 6.87 14.10
N SER A 76 -8.11 6.92 13.98
CA SER A 76 -8.99 5.78 14.26
C SER A 76 -8.62 4.58 13.39
N LEU A 77 -8.51 4.78 12.08
CA LEU A 77 -8.21 3.72 11.13
C LEU A 77 -6.83 3.09 11.37
N ARG A 78 -5.83 3.89 11.77
CA ARG A 78 -4.51 3.38 12.15
C ARG A 78 -4.58 2.52 13.41
N ALA A 79 -5.29 2.98 14.45
CA ALA A 79 -5.47 2.21 15.68
C ALA A 79 -6.18 0.88 15.41
N GLU A 80 -7.21 0.88 14.57
CA GLU A 80 -7.92 -0.34 14.17
C GLU A 80 -7.00 -1.32 13.41
N ARG A 81 -6.21 -0.83 12.45
CA ARG A 81 -5.23 -1.65 11.72
C ARG A 81 -4.20 -2.26 12.67
N ASP A 82 -3.65 -1.46 13.58
CA ASP A 82 -2.59 -1.91 14.49
C ASP A 82 -3.13 -2.94 15.49
N ALA A 83 -4.38 -2.79 15.94
CA ALA A 83 -5.07 -3.79 16.75
C ALA A 83 -5.29 -5.11 16.00
N ILE A 84 -5.62 -5.07 14.70
CA ILE A 84 -5.75 -6.29 13.87
C ILE A 84 -4.38 -6.96 13.71
N ALA A 85 -3.33 -6.21 13.38
CA ALA A 85 -1.99 -6.74 13.22
C ALA A 85 -1.48 -7.42 14.52
N ALA A 86 -1.71 -6.80 15.68
CA ALA A 86 -1.37 -7.38 16.97
C ALA A 86 -2.14 -8.68 17.26
N ARG A 87 -3.43 -8.73 16.92
CA ARG A 87 -4.24 -9.96 17.06
C ARG A 87 -3.73 -11.09 16.17
N LEU A 88 -3.38 -10.80 14.92
CA LEU A 88 -2.82 -11.79 13.99
C LEU A 88 -1.48 -12.33 14.49
N ALA A 89 -0.56 -11.44 14.90
CA ALA A 89 0.74 -11.86 15.44
C ALA A 89 0.60 -12.72 16.70
N LYS A 90 -0.33 -12.38 17.60
CA LYS A 90 -0.63 -13.19 18.79
C LYS A 90 -1.15 -14.58 18.41
N HIS A 91 -2.05 -14.64 17.42
CA HIS A 91 -2.60 -15.93 16.96
C HIS A 91 -1.51 -16.80 16.31
N GLU A 92 -0.64 -16.22 15.50
CA GLU A 92 0.50 -16.92 14.90
C GLU A 92 1.48 -17.45 15.96
N ALA A 93 1.79 -16.66 16.99
CA ALA A 93 2.65 -17.09 18.10
C ALA A 93 2.03 -18.27 18.88
N LEU A 94 0.73 -18.19 19.21
CA LEU A 94 0.02 -19.28 19.90
C LEU A 94 -0.03 -20.56 19.05
N ALA A 95 -0.23 -20.44 17.74
CA ALA A 95 -0.23 -21.59 16.83
C ALA A 95 1.16 -22.26 16.74
N ALA A 96 2.24 -21.47 16.79
CA ALA A 96 3.60 -21.99 16.80
C ALA A 96 3.92 -22.77 18.10
N GLU A 97 3.51 -22.27 19.26
CA GLU A 97 3.72 -22.95 20.56
C GLU A 97 2.90 -24.25 20.67
N SER A 98 1.71 -24.28 20.07
CA SER A 98 0.84 -25.48 20.04
C SER A 98 1.40 -26.59 19.14
N GLY A 99 2.06 -26.22 18.04
CA GLY A 99 2.67 -27.18 17.10
C GLY A 99 3.94 -27.83 17.64
N ASP A 100 4.70 -27.11 18.46
CA ASP A 100 5.96 -27.60 19.04
C ASP A 100 5.71 -28.59 20.20
N GLN A 101 4.63 -28.41 20.97
CA GLN A 101 4.22 -29.37 22.01
C GLN A 101 3.68 -30.70 21.47
N ALA A 102 3.14 -30.74 20.24
CA ALA A 102 2.59 -31.95 19.65
C ALA A 102 3.65 -32.92 19.08
N LEU A 103 4.90 -32.49 18.95
CA LEU A 103 6.04 -33.30 18.48
C LEU A 103 6.93 -33.83 19.62
N ALA A 104 6.66 -33.42 20.87
CA ALA A 104 7.48 -33.72 22.04
C ALA A 104 6.80 -34.64 23.08
N GLY A 105 5.63 -35.21 22.78
CA GLY A 105 4.90 -36.16 23.63
C GLY A 105 4.57 -37.46 22.89
#